data_AF-A0A520K8S3-F1
#
_entry.id   AF-A0A520K8S3-F1
#
_cell.length_a   1.000
_cell.length_b   1.000
_cell.length_c   1.000
_cell.angle_alpha   90.00
_cell.angle_beta   90.00
_cell.angle_gamma   90.00
#
_symmetry.space_group_name_H-M   'P 1'
#
loop_
_entity.id
_entity.type
_entity.pdbx_description
1 polymer ?
#
loop_
_entity_poly.entity_id
_entity_poly.type
_entity_poly.pdbx_seq_one_letter_code
_entity_poly.pdbx_strand_id
1 'polypeptide(L)'
;MNMDLHELAFGLFGEYFRKRRAKFSSVREHLLKARIYVPVERWLSNAVLYALISAIAALSIYLLLKSILKVHFSAPLPSDLTSPAELGTAGAFSFPFGFIDFVLMLMVILIAFFSVFFSFYFFPKIKVWERRGRIEAFLPYAIGYISSMASIGVIPYEIFKKLSEMEGSYGEVSMEAKQIVRDVEVLGFDFITALRNLTTLTASLQMKSFLQGAVTTALSGGEMGPYFINAAKQYMEDRRRKYGDFITMLGLFAEFYVVGLVAAPLLIMVVMAIMCFLGSASLATLAAIVYIIIPLGSAGFIFLIGLYS
;
A
#
# COMPACT_ATOMS: atom_id res chain seq x y z
N MET A 1 -25.52 30.14 -3.49
CA MET A 1 -24.39 30.16 -2.54
C MET A 1 -23.95 28.71 -2.35
N ASN A 2 -23.14 28.20 -3.28
CA ASN A 2 -22.64 26.82 -3.21
C ASN A 2 -21.45 26.82 -2.26
N MET A 3 -21.71 26.62 -0.97
CA MET A 3 -20.63 26.35 -0.02
C MET A 3 -20.02 25.00 -0.41
N ASP A 4 -18.73 24.98 -0.76
CA ASP A 4 -18.03 23.75 -1.07
C ASP A 4 -18.15 22.81 0.13
N LEU A 5 -18.44 21.53 -0.12
CA LEU A 5 -18.63 20.51 0.93
C LEU A 5 -17.43 20.47 1.91
N HIS A 6 -16.25 20.84 1.42
CA HIS A 6 -15.01 20.96 2.17
C HIS A 6 -14.96 22.16 3.13
N GLU A 7 -15.59 23.28 2.79
CA GLU A 7 -15.70 24.46 3.66
C GLU A 7 -16.67 24.20 4.81
N LEU A 8 -17.78 23.51 4.53
CA LEU A 8 -18.73 23.01 5.52
C LEU A 8 -18.07 22.08 6.54
N ALA A 9 -17.30 21.09 6.05
CA ALA A 9 -16.58 20.16 6.91
C ALA A 9 -15.63 20.89 7.87
N PHE A 10 -14.86 21.84 7.34
CA PHE A 10 -13.88 22.59 8.11
C PHE A 10 -14.53 23.56 9.11
N GLY A 11 -15.66 24.18 8.76
CA GLY A 11 -16.42 25.03 9.68
C GLY A 11 -16.98 24.26 10.88
N LEU A 12 -17.47 23.04 10.66
CA LEU A 12 -18.09 22.21 11.70
C LEU A 12 -17.08 21.53 12.64
N PHE A 13 -16.01 20.94 12.08
CA PHE A 13 -15.08 20.08 12.84
C PHE A 13 -13.66 20.66 12.97
N GLY A 14 -13.36 21.76 12.28
CA GLY A 14 -12.01 22.32 12.22
C GLY A 14 -11.48 22.79 13.58
N GLU A 15 -12.32 23.37 14.45
CA GLU A 15 -11.89 23.79 15.79
C GLU A 15 -11.50 22.61 16.69
N TYR A 16 -12.21 21.49 16.58
CA TYR A 16 -11.94 20.29 17.35
C TYR A 16 -10.55 19.71 17.02
N PHE A 17 -10.25 19.59 15.72
CA PHE A 17 -8.94 19.10 15.27
C PHE A 17 -7.82 20.12 15.49
N ARG A 18 -8.11 21.42 15.42
CA ARG A 18 -7.13 22.49 15.72
C ARG A 18 -6.65 22.43 17.17
N LYS A 19 -7.55 22.25 18.13
CA LYS A 19 -7.21 22.10 19.56
C LYS A 19 -6.40 20.83 19.85
N ARG A 20 -6.56 19.78 19.03
CA ARG A 20 -5.87 18.47 19.19
C ARG A 20 -4.76 18.23 18.19
N ARG A 21 -4.25 19.28 17.53
CA ARG A 21 -3.25 19.19 16.45
C ARG A 21 -2.01 18.38 16.83
N ALA A 22 -1.52 18.52 18.06
CA ALA A 22 -0.34 17.80 18.55
C ALA A 22 -0.52 16.27 18.53
N LYS A 23 -1.73 15.77 18.79
CA LYS A 23 -2.05 14.33 18.79
C LYS A 23 -2.02 13.72 17.39
N PHE A 24 -2.25 14.53 16.35
CA PHE A 24 -2.29 14.09 14.95
C PHE A 24 -1.02 14.48 14.17
N SER A 25 0.10 14.66 14.87
CA SER A 25 1.39 14.97 14.27
C SER A 25 1.87 13.89 13.29
N SER A 26 1.59 12.61 13.57
CA SER A 26 1.94 11.48 12.69
C SER A 26 1.19 11.55 11.35
N VAL A 27 -0.10 11.89 11.35
CA VAL A 27 -0.90 12.07 10.13
C VAL A 27 -0.37 13.26 9.34
N ARG A 28 0.01 14.35 10.01
CA ARG A 28 0.67 15.50 9.38
C ARG A 28 1.92 15.09 8.63
N GLU A 29 2.77 14.33 9.31
CA GLU A 29 4.03 13.87 8.76
C GLU A 29 3.80 12.98 7.54
N HIS A 30 2.83 12.05 7.61
CA HIS A 30 2.47 11.22 6.47
C HIS A 30 1.89 12.03 5.31
N LEU A 31 1.08 13.07 5.56
CA LEU A 31 0.55 13.94 4.50
C LEU A 31 1.66 14.71 3.79
N LEU A 32 2.61 15.27 4.55
CA LEU A 32 3.77 15.98 4.01
C LEU A 32 4.64 15.04 3.17
N LYS A 33 4.97 13.86 3.71
CA LYS A 33 5.74 12.81 2.99
C LYS A 33 4.98 12.25 1.79
N ALA A 34 3.65 12.23 1.81
CA ALA A 34 2.80 11.83 0.69
C ALA A 34 2.63 12.93 -0.37
N ARG A 35 3.21 14.12 -0.17
CA ARG A 35 3.04 15.31 -1.02
C ARG A 35 1.58 15.77 -1.13
N ILE A 36 0.81 15.59 -0.06
CA ILE A 36 -0.56 16.10 0.05
C ILE A 36 -0.50 17.39 0.87
N TYR A 37 -0.52 18.54 0.18
CA TYR A 37 -0.41 19.87 0.79
C TYR A 37 -1.76 20.38 1.34
N VAL A 38 -2.39 19.58 2.20
CA VAL A 38 -3.65 19.93 2.85
C VAL A 38 -3.42 19.98 4.37
N PRO A 39 -3.89 21.02 5.09
CA PRO A 39 -3.81 21.06 6.54
C PRO A 39 -4.49 19.84 7.16
N VAL A 40 -3.88 19.25 8.20
CA VAL A 40 -4.37 18.03 8.88
C VAL A 40 -5.80 18.21 9.38
N GLU A 41 -6.10 19.42 9.85
CA GLU A 41 -7.39 19.80 10.38
C GLU A 41 -8.45 19.70 9.28
N ARG A 42 -8.13 20.18 8.06
CA ARG A 42 -9.03 20.09 6.90
C ARG A 42 -9.16 18.65 6.41
N TRP A 43 -8.05 17.89 6.38
CA TRP A 43 -8.08 16.48 5.98
C TRP A 43 -8.96 15.63 6.89
N LEU A 44 -8.78 15.73 8.21
CA LEU A 44 -9.57 14.96 9.18
C LEU A 44 -11.02 15.44 9.26
N SER A 45 -11.28 16.73 9.10
CA SER A 45 -12.66 17.25 9.04
C SER A 45 -13.40 16.68 7.82
N ASN A 46 -12.76 16.64 6.66
CA ASN A 46 -13.32 16.00 5.46
C ASN A 46 -13.55 14.50 5.69
N ALA A 47 -12.62 13.80 6.35
CA ALA A 47 -12.76 12.37 6.65
C ALA A 47 -14.00 12.08 7.52
N VAL A 48 -14.23 12.90 8.56
CA VAL A 48 -15.43 12.77 9.41
C VAL A 48 -16.70 13.07 8.63
N LEU A 49 -16.71 14.12 7.79
CA LEU A 49 -17.88 14.46 6.99
C LEU A 49 -18.23 13.34 6.00
N TYR A 50 -17.25 12.80 5.28
CA TYR A 50 -17.49 11.68 4.37
C TYR A 50 -17.92 10.40 5.10
N ALA A 51 -17.40 10.15 6.31
CA ALA A 51 -17.84 9.03 7.14
C ALA A 51 -19.30 9.19 7.63
N LEU A 52 -19.74 10.42 7.91
CA LEU A 52 -21.15 10.70 8.22
C LEU A 52 -22.05 10.51 6.99
N ILE A 53 -21.62 10.99 5.82
CA ILE A 53 -22.35 10.78 4.57
C ILE A 53 -22.45 9.28 4.25
N SER A 54 -21.37 8.52 4.40
CA SER A 54 -21.38 7.08 4.15
C SER A 54 -22.29 6.33 5.13
N ALA A 55 -22.34 6.74 6.40
CA ALA A 55 -23.26 6.20 7.39
C ALA A 55 -24.73 6.45 7.00
N ILE A 56 -25.08 7.66 6.56
CA ILE A 56 -26.44 8.01 6.11
C ILE A 56 -26.80 7.25 4.82
N ALA A 57 -25.85 7.13 3.89
CA ALA A 57 -26.03 6.37 2.66
C ALA A 57 -26.23 4.87 2.96
N ALA A 58 -25.42 4.28 3.84
CA ALA A 58 -25.54 2.88 4.25
C ALA A 58 -26.87 2.61 4.96
N LEU A 59 -27.33 3.53 5.80
CA LEU A 59 -28.66 3.47 6.40
C LEU A 59 -29.77 3.49 5.34
N SER A 60 -29.68 4.41 4.37
CA SER A 60 -30.65 4.53 3.28
C SER A 60 -30.71 3.25 2.44
N ILE A 61 -29.54 2.66 2.13
CA ILE A 61 -29.42 1.39 1.42
C ILE A 61 -30.01 0.24 2.23
N TYR A 62 -29.74 0.17 3.53
CA TYR A 62 -30.29 -0.86 4.41
C TYR A 62 -31.83 -0.81 4.46
N LEU A 63 -32.41 0.39 4.58
CA LEU A 63 -33.86 0.59 4.56
C LEU A 63 -34.49 0.19 3.22
N LEU A 64 -33.86 0.57 2.09
CA LEU A 64 -34.32 0.19 0.75
C LEU A 64 -34.26 -1.32 0.53
N LEU A 65 -33.15 -1.97 0.91
CA LEU A 65 -32.98 -3.41 0.78
C LEU A 65 -34.04 -4.16 1.60
N LYS A 66 -34.29 -3.71 2.83
CA LYS A 66 -35.35 -4.27 3.69
C LYS A 66 -36.74 -4.09 3.08
N SER A 67 -37.01 -2.93 2.46
CA SER A 67 -38.28 -2.66 1.77
C SER A 67 -38.49 -3.61 0.58
N ILE A 68 -37.45 -3.86 -0.23
CA ILE A 68 -37.52 -4.76 -1.39
C ILE A 68 -37.71 -6.21 -0.96
N LEU A 69 -36.93 -6.68 0.04
CA LEU A 69 -37.03 -8.05 0.54
C LEU A 69 -38.43 -8.36 1.07
N LYS A 70 -39.07 -7.38 1.74
CA LYS A 70 -40.46 -7.50 2.18
C LYS A 70 -41.41 -7.68 1.01
N VAL A 71 -41.35 -6.82 -0.02
CA VAL A 71 -42.24 -6.91 -1.20
C VAL A 71 -42.12 -8.27 -1.90
N HIS A 72 -40.92 -8.84 -1.96
CA HIS A 72 -40.69 -10.13 -2.61
C HIS A 72 -41.14 -11.32 -1.75
N PHE A 73 -40.95 -11.26 -0.43
CA PHE A 73 -41.31 -12.35 0.50
C PHE A 73 -42.77 -12.31 0.97
N SER A 74 -43.41 -11.13 0.93
CA SER A 74 -44.84 -10.98 1.20
C SER A 74 -45.71 -11.10 -0.05
N ALA A 75 -45.15 -11.51 -1.20
CA ALA A 75 -45.96 -11.94 -2.32
C ALA A 75 -46.69 -13.23 -1.91
N PRO A 76 -48.02 -13.22 -1.75
CA PRO A 76 -48.74 -14.42 -1.38
C PRO A 76 -48.50 -15.47 -2.46
N LEU A 77 -48.04 -16.66 -2.08
CA LEU A 77 -48.29 -17.83 -2.91
C LEU A 77 -49.80 -17.87 -3.17
N PRO A 78 -50.27 -18.00 -4.42
CA PRO A 78 -51.69 -18.06 -4.72
C PRO A 78 -52.22 -19.43 -4.28
N SER A 79 -52.56 -19.54 -3.00
CA SER A 79 -53.49 -20.54 -2.50
C SER A 79 -54.70 -19.81 -1.94
N ASP A 80 -55.75 -19.87 -2.74
CA ASP A 80 -57.16 -19.77 -2.38
C ASP A 80 -57.78 -18.37 -2.25
N LEU A 81 -58.55 -18.06 -3.29
CA LEU A 81 -59.73 -17.22 -3.28
C LEU A 81 -60.63 -17.61 -2.09
N THR A 82 -60.52 -16.95 -0.93
CA THR A 82 -61.63 -16.75 0.02
C THR A 82 -61.23 -15.81 1.16
N SER A 83 -61.27 -14.50 0.91
CA SER A 83 -61.98 -13.53 1.77
C SER A 83 -61.70 -12.11 1.28
N PRO A 84 -62.74 -11.29 1.00
CA PRO A 84 -62.56 -9.89 0.58
C PRO A 84 -62.24 -8.96 1.77
N ALA A 85 -61.69 -9.48 2.87
CA ALA A 85 -61.44 -8.72 4.10
C ALA A 85 -59.99 -8.17 4.20
N GLU A 86 -59.06 -8.58 3.34
CA GLU A 86 -57.69 -8.05 3.35
C GLU A 86 -57.50 -6.81 2.45
N LEU A 87 -58.57 -6.36 1.78
CA LEU A 87 -58.60 -5.13 0.98
C LEU A 87 -58.87 -3.87 1.83
N GLY A 88 -58.64 -3.93 3.14
CA GLY A 88 -58.85 -2.83 4.08
C GLY A 88 -57.62 -2.44 4.92
N THR A 89 -56.55 -3.25 4.90
CA THR A 89 -55.29 -2.96 5.61
C THR A 89 -54.07 -3.00 4.69
N ALA A 90 -54.30 -2.85 3.37
CA ALA A 90 -53.27 -2.65 2.35
C ALA A 90 -52.51 -1.30 2.48
N GLY A 91 -52.57 -0.63 3.63
CA GLY A 91 -51.92 0.65 3.90
C GLY A 91 -51.25 0.76 5.27
N ALA A 92 -51.26 -0.27 6.10
CA ALA A 92 -50.54 -0.24 7.37
C ALA A 92 -49.09 -0.67 7.14
N PHE A 93 -48.22 0.31 6.87
CA PHE A 93 -46.77 0.19 7.02
C PHE A 93 -46.41 -0.08 8.51
N SER A 94 -46.84 -1.23 9.06
CA SER A 94 -46.27 -1.71 10.30
C SER A 94 -44.91 -2.30 9.94
N PHE A 95 -43.88 -1.53 10.22
CA PHE A 95 -42.52 -2.04 10.37
C PHE A 95 -42.38 -2.43 11.84
N PRO A 96 -42.65 -3.68 12.24
CA PRO A 96 -42.09 -4.13 13.50
C PRO A 96 -40.58 -4.15 13.31
N PHE A 97 -39.92 -3.05 13.65
CA PHE A 97 -38.48 -3.05 13.84
C PHE A 97 -38.23 -3.97 15.03
N GLY A 98 -37.85 -5.20 14.75
CA GLY A 98 -37.44 -6.13 15.79
C GLY A 98 -36.16 -5.62 16.45
N PHE A 99 -35.88 -6.08 17.67
CA PHE A 99 -34.62 -5.79 18.34
C PHE A 99 -33.40 -6.15 17.46
N ILE A 100 -33.49 -7.25 16.70
CA ILE A 100 -32.46 -7.71 15.77
C ILE A 100 -32.22 -6.70 14.64
N ASP A 101 -33.28 -6.09 14.09
CA ASP A 101 -33.15 -5.09 13.03
C ASP A 101 -32.45 -3.83 13.52
N PHE A 102 -32.77 -3.41 14.74
CA PHE A 102 -32.10 -2.27 15.36
C PHE A 102 -30.59 -2.53 15.53
N VAL A 103 -30.23 -3.74 15.98
CA VAL A 103 -28.83 -4.15 16.14
C VAL A 103 -28.11 -4.19 14.78
N LEU A 104 -28.72 -4.78 13.75
CA LEU A 104 -28.14 -4.85 12.41
C LEU A 104 -27.98 -3.46 11.77
N MET A 105 -28.99 -2.60 11.91
CA MET A 105 -28.94 -1.22 11.43
C MET A 105 -27.78 -0.45 12.09
N LEU A 106 -27.65 -0.55 13.40
CA LEU A 106 -26.56 0.08 14.15
C LEU A 106 -25.19 -0.46 13.70
N MET A 107 -25.07 -1.78 13.50
CA MET A 107 -23.84 -2.40 12.98
C MET A 107 -23.46 -1.87 11.60
N VAL A 108 -24.40 -1.81 10.66
CA VAL A 108 -24.15 -1.32 9.30
C VAL A 108 -23.68 0.14 9.31
N ILE A 109 -24.33 0.99 10.11
CA ILE A 109 -23.96 2.40 10.28
C ILE A 109 -22.53 2.52 10.84
N LEU A 110 -22.22 1.79 11.91
CA LEU A 110 -20.90 1.84 12.54
C LEU A 110 -19.81 1.32 11.60
N ILE A 111 -20.04 0.20 10.92
CA ILE A 111 -19.09 -0.37 9.96
C ILE A 111 -18.84 0.62 8.82
N ALA A 112 -19.87 1.24 8.25
CA ALA A 112 -19.73 2.21 7.18
C ALA A 112 -18.97 3.47 7.62
N PHE A 113 -19.26 4.00 8.81
CA PHE A 113 -18.57 5.15 9.38
C PHE A 113 -17.09 4.86 9.62
N PHE A 114 -16.80 3.78 10.36
CA PHE A 114 -15.42 3.43 10.72
C PHE A 114 -14.61 3.04 9.49
N SER A 115 -15.18 2.30 8.53
CA SER A 115 -14.49 1.90 7.30
C SER A 115 -13.98 3.13 6.52
N VAL A 116 -14.85 4.11 6.27
CA VAL A 116 -14.47 5.33 5.54
C VAL A 116 -13.47 6.15 6.35
N PHE A 117 -13.71 6.35 7.65
CA PHE A 117 -12.80 7.11 8.50
C PHE A 117 -11.39 6.49 8.56
N PHE A 118 -11.29 5.18 8.77
CA PHE A 118 -10.01 4.48 8.79
C PHE A 118 -9.33 4.49 7.42
N SER A 119 -10.08 4.39 6.33
CA SER A 119 -9.54 4.50 4.98
C SER A 119 -8.83 5.85 4.78
N PHE A 120 -9.49 6.97 5.13
CA PHE A 120 -8.86 8.31 5.08
C PHE A 120 -7.69 8.47 6.04
N TYR A 121 -7.70 7.78 7.18
CA TYR A 121 -6.62 7.81 8.17
C TYR A 121 -5.38 7.06 7.68
N PHE A 122 -5.54 5.88 7.07
CA PHE A 122 -4.43 5.06 6.58
C PHE A 122 -3.97 5.43 5.17
N PHE A 123 -4.80 6.09 4.37
CA PHE A 123 -4.49 6.46 2.99
C PHE A 123 -3.15 7.20 2.83
N PRO A 124 -2.82 8.25 3.63
CA PRO A 124 -1.51 8.91 3.54
C PRO A 124 -0.35 7.95 3.80
N LYS A 125 -0.50 7.03 4.75
CA LYS A 125 0.54 6.04 5.09
C LYS A 125 0.83 5.09 3.92
N ILE A 126 -0.23 4.63 3.24
CA ILE A 126 -0.10 3.76 2.05
C ILE A 126 0.62 4.52 0.94
N LYS A 127 0.21 5.77 0.66
CA LYS A 127 0.85 6.60 -0.36
C LYS A 127 2.32 6.91 -0.05
N VAL A 128 2.67 7.13 1.22
CA VAL A 128 4.09 7.26 1.64
C VAL A 128 4.87 5.98 1.35
N TRP A 129 4.29 4.80 1.62
CA TRP A 129 4.94 3.53 1.38
C TRP A 129 5.19 3.28 -0.11
N GLU A 130 4.20 3.55 -0.95
CA GLU A 130 4.32 3.47 -2.41
C GLU A 130 5.43 4.40 -2.95
N ARG A 131 5.41 5.68 -2.55
CA ARG A 131 6.45 6.66 -2.93
C ARG A 131 7.82 6.22 -2.44
N ARG A 132 7.92 5.73 -1.21
CA ARG A 132 9.18 5.21 -0.65
C ARG A 132 9.75 4.10 -1.54
N GLY A 133 8.92 3.13 -1.95
CA GLY A 133 9.33 2.05 -2.84
C GLY A 133 9.86 2.57 -4.18
N ARG A 134 9.16 3.53 -4.79
CA ARG A 134 9.60 4.17 -6.04
C ARG A 134 10.93 4.92 -5.89
N ILE A 135 11.12 5.68 -4.81
CA ILE A 135 12.37 6.41 -4.54
C ILE A 135 13.51 5.40 -4.36
N GLU A 136 13.35 4.40 -3.49
CA GLU A 136 14.41 3.42 -3.19
C GLU A 136 14.81 2.57 -4.41
N ALA A 137 13.90 2.33 -5.36
CA ALA A 137 14.19 1.63 -6.59
C ALA A 137 15.17 2.39 -7.51
N PHE A 138 14.96 3.71 -7.68
CA PHE A 138 15.79 4.53 -8.56
C PHE A 138 17.00 5.17 -7.87
N LEU A 139 17.02 5.20 -6.54
CA LEU A 139 18.03 5.92 -5.76
C LEU A 139 19.48 5.52 -6.07
N PRO A 140 19.87 4.22 -6.14
CA PRO A 140 21.25 3.87 -6.44
C PRO A 140 21.73 4.37 -7.82
N TYR A 141 20.84 4.38 -8.80
CA TYR A 141 21.13 4.87 -10.15
C TYR A 141 21.29 6.39 -10.17
N ALA A 142 20.43 7.11 -9.45
CA ALA A 142 20.53 8.55 -9.30
C ALA A 142 21.82 8.95 -8.56
N ILE A 143 22.19 8.23 -7.50
CA ILE A 143 23.47 8.45 -6.80
C ILE A 143 24.66 8.13 -7.72
N GLY A 144 24.55 7.09 -8.56
CA GLY A 144 25.54 6.81 -9.61
C GLY A 144 25.73 7.99 -10.57
N TYR A 145 24.63 8.58 -11.06
CA TYR A 145 24.68 9.80 -11.86
C TYR A 145 25.32 10.98 -11.11
N ILE A 146 24.92 11.21 -9.86
CA ILE A 146 25.49 12.27 -9.03
C ILE A 146 26.99 12.08 -8.88
N SER A 147 27.44 10.85 -8.60
CA SER A 147 28.86 10.52 -8.52
C SER A 147 29.59 10.75 -9.83
N SER A 148 29.03 10.36 -10.98
CA SER A 148 29.67 10.58 -12.28
C SER A 148 29.89 12.06 -12.55
N MET A 149 28.87 12.89 -12.27
CA MET A 149 28.96 14.34 -12.44
C MET A 149 29.90 14.99 -11.42
N ALA A 150 29.93 14.48 -10.18
CA ALA A 150 30.85 14.95 -9.15
C ALA A 150 32.32 14.63 -9.49
N SER A 151 32.60 13.46 -10.08
CA SER A 151 33.95 13.06 -10.49
C SER A 151 34.55 13.97 -11.57
N ILE A 152 33.71 14.60 -12.40
CA ILE A 152 34.14 15.59 -13.40
C ILE A 152 34.11 17.03 -12.86
N GLY A 153 33.88 17.22 -11.56
CA GLY A 153 33.93 18.52 -10.90
C GLY A 153 32.70 19.40 -11.10
N VAL A 154 31.56 18.86 -11.54
CA VAL A 154 30.31 19.65 -11.65
C VAL A 154 29.86 20.06 -10.24
N ILE A 155 29.43 21.32 -10.11
CA ILE A 155 29.00 21.88 -8.84
C ILE A 155 27.76 21.12 -8.33
N PRO A 156 27.70 20.72 -7.03
CA PRO A 156 26.61 19.91 -6.48
C PRO A 156 25.20 20.38 -6.84
N TYR A 157 24.93 21.69 -6.74
CA TYR A 157 23.63 22.25 -7.08
C TYR A 157 23.24 21.96 -8.54
N GLU A 158 24.15 22.14 -9.50
CA GLU A 158 23.88 21.89 -10.92
C GLU A 158 23.58 20.42 -11.20
N ILE A 159 24.23 19.50 -10.47
CA ILE A 159 23.95 18.07 -10.57
C ILE A 159 22.49 17.79 -10.19
N PHE A 160 22.04 18.31 -9.05
CA PHE A 160 20.65 18.14 -8.61
C PHE A 160 19.65 18.84 -9.53
N LYS A 161 20.03 19.98 -10.12
CA LYS A 161 19.22 20.66 -11.13
C LYS A 161 19.02 19.79 -12.37
N LYS A 162 20.09 19.27 -12.96
CA LYS A 162 20.00 18.36 -14.11
C LYS A 162 19.25 17.07 -13.77
N LEU A 163 19.48 16.51 -12.59
CA LEU A 163 18.75 15.33 -12.12
C LEU A 163 17.23 15.57 -12.04
N SER A 164 16.81 16.80 -11.68
CA SER A 164 15.39 17.16 -11.59
C SER A 164 14.66 17.18 -12.94
N GLU A 165 15.39 17.36 -14.04
CA GLU A 165 14.85 17.39 -15.40
C GLU A 165 14.71 15.99 -16.01
N MET A 166 15.34 14.98 -15.40
CA MET A 166 15.42 13.61 -15.90
C MET A 166 14.35 12.68 -15.32
N GLU A 167 13.09 13.15 -15.24
CA GLU A 167 11.96 12.40 -14.66
C GLU A 167 11.77 11.01 -15.34
N GLY A 168 12.03 10.91 -16.65
CA GLY A 168 11.92 9.64 -17.38
C GLY A 168 12.95 8.58 -16.99
N SER A 169 14.12 8.98 -16.50
CA SER A 169 15.22 8.05 -16.16
C SER A 169 15.29 7.73 -14.66
N TYR A 170 14.95 8.69 -13.79
CA TYR A 170 15.11 8.55 -12.34
C TYR A 170 13.81 8.73 -11.54
N GLY A 171 12.66 8.91 -12.22
CA GLY A 171 11.32 8.85 -11.63
C GLY A 171 11.15 9.77 -10.42
N GLU A 172 10.69 9.20 -9.30
CA GLU A 172 10.44 9.95 -8.06
C GLU A 172 11.71 10.58 -7.46
N VAL A 173 12.91 10.09 -7.77
CA VAL A 173 14.14 10.73 -7.28
C VAL A 173 14.35 12.09 -7.96
N SER A 174 14.03 12.21 -9.26
CA SER A 174 14.01 13.50 -9.96
C SER A 174 12.96 14.44 -9.36
N MET A 175 11.80 13.92 -8.93
CA MET A 175 10.78 14.71 -8.24
C MET A 175 11.26 15.23 -6.88
N GLU A 176 12.02 14.43 -6.13
CA GLU A 176 12.67 14.89 -4.91
C GLU A 176 13.78 15.92 -5.21
N ALA A 177 14.54 15.76 -6.30
CA ALA A 177 15.53 16.75 -6.73
C ALA A 177 14.87 18.09 -7.16
N LYS A 178 13.72 18.03 -7.83
CA LYS A 178 12.91 19.20 -8.21
C LYS A 178 12.47 20.02 -7.00
N GLN A 179 12.27 19.37 -5.86
CA GLN A 179 12.00 20.05 -4.60
C GLN A 179 13.18 20.91 -4.15
N ILE A 180 14.41 20.41 -4.27
CA ILE A 180 15.61 21.17 -3.95
C ILE A 180 15.72 22.37 -4.89
N VAL A 181 15.55 22.16 -6.20
CA VAL A 181 15.60 23.23 -7.20
C VAL A 181 14.54 24.30 -6.91
N ARG A 182 13.30 23.90 -6.60
CA ARG A 182 12.25 24.83 -6.20
C ARG A 182 12.64 25.65 -4.97
N ASP A 183 13.19 24.98 -3.95
CA ASP A 183 13.56 25.63 -2.69
C ASP A 183 14.70 26.64 -2.90
N VAL A 184 15.61 26.39 -3.85
CA VAL A 184 16.68 27.31 -4.20
C VAL A 184 16.21 28.43 -5.14
N GLU A 185 15.61 28.10 -6.29
CA GLU A 185 15.29 29.07 -7.34
C GLU A 185 14.03 29.88 -7.07
N VAL A 186 13.02 29.28 -6.42
CA VAL A 186 11.73 29.94 -6.18
C VAL A 186 11.67 30.55 -4.78
N LEU A 187 12.15 29.82 -3.76
CA LEU A 187 12.09 30.29 -2.37
C LEU A 187 13.35 31.04 -1.92
N GLY A 188 14.43 31.01 -2.71
CA GLY A 188 15.68 31.72 -2.40
C GLY A 188 16.47 31.13 -1.25
N PHE A 189 16.23 29.86 -0.88
CA PHE A 189 17.03 29.19 0.14
C PHE A 189 18.41 28.82 -0.39
N ASP A 190 19.41 28.77 0.48
CA ASP A 190 20.70 28.19 0.12
C ASP A 190 20.57 26.67 -0.11
N PHE A 191 21.47 26.12 -0.92
CA PHE A 191 21.45 24.71 -1.30
C PHE A 191 21.54 23.75 -0.09
N ILE A 192 22.29 24.11 0.96
CA ILE A 192 22.45 23.27 2.15
C ILE A 192 21.14 23.23 2.95
N THR A 193 20.48 24.38 3.10
CA THR A 193 19.15 24.48 3.71
C THR A 193 18.11 23.73 2.88
N ALA A 194 18.15 23.82 1.56
CA ALA A 194 17.25 23.06 0.69
C ALA A 194 17.42 21.53 0.85
N LEU A 195 18.67 21.04 0.92
CA LEU A 195 18.95 19.64 1.22
C LEU A 195 18.42 19.23 2.61
N ARG A 196 18.64 20.07 3.63
CA ARG A 196 18.15 19.83 5.00
C ARG A 196 16.62 19.82 5.06
N ASN A 197 15.94 20.70 4.32
CA ASN A 197 14.48 20.69 4.25
C ASN A 197 13.98 19.38 3.64
N LEU A 198 14.63 18.91 2.57
CA LEU A 198 14.27 17.65 1.93
C LEU A 198 14.47 16.43 2.84
N THR A 199 15.50 16.40 3.71
CA THR A 199 15.71 15.27 4.64
C THR A 199 14.56 15.08 5.63
N THR A 200 13.81 16.16 5.93
CA THR A 200 12.62 16.10 6.79
C THR A 200 11.36 15.68 6.06
N LEU A 201 11.30 15.92 4.74
CA LEU A 201 10.11 15.71 3.91
C LEU A 201 10.12 14.40 3.13
N THR A 202 11.29 13.83 2.84
CA THR A 202 11.39 12.61 2.04
C THR A 202 10.78 11.39 2.74
N ALA A 203 10.13 10.52 1.97
CA ALA A 203 9.54 9.27 2.44
C ALA A 203 10.58 8.14 2.62
N SER A 204 11.71 8.23 1.91
CA SER A 204 12.75 7.19 1.90
C SER A 204 13.82 7.45 2.97
N LEU A 205 14.06 6.45 3.81
CA LEU A 205 15.12 6.51 4.82
C LEU A 205 16.52 6.51 4.18
N GLN A 206 16.69 5.78 3.09
CA GLN A 206 17.94 5.74 2.33
C GLN A 206 18.26 7.10 1.72
N MET A 207 17.30 7.72 1.02
CA MET A 207 17.48 9.07 0.48
C MET A 207 17.74 10.09 1.59
N LYS A 208 17.03 9.98 2.72
CA LYS A 208 17.29 10.81 3.90
C LYS A 208 18.74 10.70 4.38
N SER A 209 19.27 9.48 4.51
CA SER A 209 20.65 9.25 4.95
C SER A 209 21.67 9.79 3.96
N PHE A 210 21.44 9.64 2.66
CA PHE A 210 22.28 10.19 1.60
C PHE A 210 22.33 11.73 1.65
N LEU A 211 21.17 12.39 1.70
CA LEU A 211 21.10 13.85 1.79
C LEU A 211 21.68 14.38 3.10
N GLN A 212 21.43 13.68 4.22
CA GLN A 212 21.97 14.06 5.52
C GLN A 212 23.50 13.95 5.55
N GLY A 213 24.07 12.93 4.93
CA GLY A 213 25.52 12.80 4.77
C GLY A 213 26.10 13.97 3.98
N ALA A 214 25.48 14.34 2.85
CA ALA A 214 25.90 15.49 2.04
C ALA A 214 25.88 16.81 2.84
N VAL A 215 24.81 17.06 3.60
CA VAL A 215 24.68 18.23 4.47
C VAL A 215 25.77 18.22 5.54
N THR A 216 26.03 17.07 6.16
CA THR A 216 27.03 16.94 7.24
C THR A 216 28.44 17.17 6.70
N THR A 217 28.76 16.63 5.52
CA THR A 217 30.06 16.85 4.86
C THR A 217 30.29 18.34 4.60
N ALA A 218 29.28 19.03 4.06
CA ALA A 218 29.41 20.46 3.75
C ALA A 218 29.58 21.33 5.00
N LEU A 219 28.83 21.05 6.08
CA LEU A 219 28.91 21.82 7.32
C LEU A 219 30.23 21.60 8.08
N SER A 220 30.85 20.44 7.90
CA SER A 220 32.18 20.15 8.45
C SER A 220 33.33 20.72 7.61
N GLY A 221 33.03 21.48 6.55
CA GLY A 221 34.02 22.06 5.64
C GLY A 221 34.61 21.05 4.63
N GLY A 222 34.01 19.87 4.51
CA GLY A 222 34.44 18.85 3.56
C GLY A 222 33.83 19.05 2.16
N GLU A 223 34.48 18.49 1.15
CA GLU A 223 33.98 18.50 -0.22
C GLU A 223 32.89 17.44 -0.44
N MET A 224 31.74 17.86 -0.99
CA MET A 224 30.65 16.93 -1.29
C MET A 224 30.97 15.95 -2.42
N GLY A 225 31.88 16.31 -3.34
CA GLY A 225 32.22 15.46 -4.50
C GLY A 225 32.73 14.07 -4.08
N PRO A 226 33.81 13.99 -3.28
CA PRO A 226 34.29 12.74 -2.70
C PRO A 226 33.21 11.97 -1.91
N TYR A 227 32.34 12.69 -1.18
CA TYR A 227 31.21 12.07 -0.48
C TYR A 227 30.26 11.36 -1.46
N PHE A 228 29.86 12.02 -2.54
CA PHE A 228 28.97 11.42 -3.55
C PHE A 228 29.58 10.20 -4.22
N ILE A 229 30.89 10.23 -4.51
CA ILE A 229 31.62 9.10 -5.10
C ILE A 229 31.63 7.90 -4.15
N ASN A 230 31.92 8.12 -2.87
CA ASN A 230 31.93 7.06 -1.88
C ASN A 230 30.52 6.52 -1.60
N ALA A 231 29.52 7.41 -1.54
CA ALA A 231 28.12 7.03 -1.40
C ALA A 231 27.65 6.17 -2.58
N ALA A 232 28.00 6.51 -3.82
CA ALA A 232 27.66 5.68 -4.97
C ALA A 232 28.22 4.26 -4.86
N LYS A 233 29.50 4.13 -4.47
CA LYS A 233 30.12 2.81 -4.24
C LYS A 233 29.36 2.01 -3.19
N GLN A 234 29.09 2.62 -2.04
CA GLN A 234 28.37 1.96 -0.94
C GLN A 234 26.97 1.50 -1.37
N TYR A 235 26.18 2.37 -2.00
CA TYR A 235 24.82 2.04 -2.40
C TYR A 235 24.78 0.98 -3.52
N MET A 236 25.74 1.00 -4.45
CA MET A 236 25.87 -0.03 -5.48
C MET A 236 26.33 -1.37 -4.90
N GLU A 237 27.25 -1.37 -3.93
CA GLU A 237 27.67 -2.58 -3.21
C GLU A 237 26.51 -3.18 -2.42
N ASP A 238 25.76 -2.37 -1.66
CA ASP A 238 24.58 -2.82 -0.92
C ASP A 238 23.52 -3.39 -1.86
N ARG A 239 23.32 -2.79 -3.04
CA ARG A 239 22.41 -3.32 -4.05
C ARG A 239 22.90 -4.65 -4.61
N ARG A 240 24.19 -4.77 -4.92
CA ARG A 240 24.80 -6.02 -5.41
C ARG A 240 24.72 -7.14 -4.37
N ARG A 241 24.92 -6.84 -3.08
CA ARG A 241 24.72 -7.78 -1.97
C ARG A 241 23.29 -8.29 -1.92
N LYS A 242 22.29 -7.40 -1.92
CA LYS A 242 20.87 -7.78 -1.94
C LYS A 242 20.50 -8.69 -3.13
N TYR A 243 21.05 -8.41 -4.31
CA TYR A 243 20.86 -9.28 -5.47
C TYR A 243 21.57 -10.63 -5.31
N GLY A 244 22.78 -10.64 -4.75
CA GLY A 244 23.49 -11.86 -4.40
C GLY A 244 22.68 -12.74 -3.45
N ASP A 245 22.20 -12.16 -2.35
CA ASP A 245 21.37 -12.84 -1.36
C ASP A 245 20.08 -13.40 -2.00
N PHE A 246 19.46 -12.65 -2.91
CA PHE A 246 18.29 -13.10 -3.66
C PHE A 246 18.61 -14.31 -4.56
N ILE A 247 19.73 -14.28 -5.29
CA ILE A 247 20.18 -15.40 -6.13
C ILE A 247 20.51 -16.62 -5.26
N THR A 248 21.16 -16.43 -4.11
CA THR A 248 21.44 -17.50 -3.16
C THR A 248 20.15 -18.14 -2.64
N MET A 249 19.14 -17.34 -2.30
CA MET A 249 17.81 -17.86 -1.93
C MET A 249 17.16 -18.66 -3.06
N LEU A 250 17.21 -18.16 -4.31
CA LEU A 250 16.71 -18.90 -5.48
C LEU A 250 17.45 -20.22 -5.70
N GLY A 251 18.77 -20.25 -5.47
CA GLY A 251 19.57 -21.47 -5.54
C GLY A 251 19.15 -22.51 -4.50
N LEU A 252 18.91 -22.08 -3.27
CA LEU A 252 18.43 -22.94 -2.19
C LEU A 252 17.02 -23.50 -2.49
N PHE A 253 16.13 -22.68 -3.04
CA PHE A 253 14.84 -23.17 -3.51
C PHE A 253 14.99 -24.21 -4.64
N ALA A 254 15.86 -23.96 -5.62
CA ALA A 254 16.13 -24.91 -6.69
C ALA A 254 16.68 -26.24 -6.17
N GLU A 255 17.57 -26.22 -5.17
CA GLU A 255 18.11 -27.43 -4.53
C GLU A 255 16.99 -28.24 -3.87
N PHE A 256 16.14 -27.59 -3.07
CA PHE A 256 15.00 -28.27 -2.44
C PHE A 256 13.99 -28.82 -3.44
N TYR A 257 13.78 -28.14 -4.56
CA TYR A 257 12.93 -28.64 -5.64
C TYR A 257 13.50 -29.93 -6.24
N VAL A 258 14.79 -29.94 -6.61
CA VAL A 258 15.43 -31.10 -7.23
C VAL A 258 15.49 -32.28 -6.26
N VAL A 259 15.88 -32.06 -5.01
CA VAL A 259 16.01 -33.14 -4.03
C VAL A 259 14.64 -33.65 -3.58
N GLY A 260 13.73 -32.73 -3.21
CA GLY A 260 12.46 -33.06 -2.59
C GLY A 260 11.37 -33.51 -3.56
N LEU A 261 11.25 -32.89 -4.74
CA LEU A 261 10.16 -33.16 -5.68
C LEU A 261 10.59 -33.95 -6.91
N VAL A 262 11.88 -34.00 -7.25
CA VAL A 262 12.38 -34.79 -8.38
C VAL A 262 13.04 -36.08 -7.90
N ALA A 263 14.11 -35.99 -7.10
CA ALA A 263 14.91 -37.15 -6.71
C ALA A 263 14.17 -38.10 -5.75
N ALA A 264 13.55 -37.58 -4.68
CA ALA A 264 12.85 -38.42 -3.70
C ALA A 264 11.66 -39.19 -4.31
N PRO A 265 10.76 -38.57 -5.11
CA PRO A 265 9.68 -39.31 -5.76
C PRO A 265 10.19 -40.29 -6.80
N LEU A 266 11.28 -39.98 -7.52
CA LEU A 266 11.89 -40.93 -8.46
C LEU A 266 12.40 -42.18 -7.76
N LEU A 267 13.06 -42.04 -6.61
CA LEU A 267 13.49 -43.18 -5.80
C LEU A 267 12.30 -44.02 -5.35
N ILE A 268 11.25 -43.38 -4.82
CA ILE A 268 10.01 -44.06 -4.42
C ILE A 268 9.39 -44.78 -5.61
N MET A 269 9.35 -44.15 -6.80
CA MET A 269 8.83 -44.77 -8.01
C MET A 269 9.59 -46.05 -8.38
N VAL A 270 10.93 -46.03 -8.34
CA VAL A 270 11.74 -47.20 -8.69
C VAL A 270 11.48 -48.35 -7.70
N VAL A 271 11.48 -48.09 -6.39
CA VAL A 271 11.21 -49.11 -5.37
C VAL A 271 9.79 -49.67 -5.51
N MET A 272 8.80 -48.81 -5.66
CA MET A 272 7.40 -49.21 -5.80
C MET A 272 7.14 -49.97 -7.11
N ALA A 273 7.82 -49.63 -8.20
CA ALA A 273 7.74 -50.37 -9.45
C ALA A 273 8.27 -51.81 -9.29
N ILE A 274 9.41 -51.99 -8.61
CA ILE A 274 9.95 -53.32 -8.30
C ILE A 274 8.96 -54.10 -7.42
N MET A 275 8.39 -53.50 -6.37
CA MET A 275 7.41 -54.18 -5.52
C MET A 275 6.12 -54.54 -6.26
N CYS A 276 5.66 -53.70 -7.19
CA CYS A 276 4.52 -54.03 -8.05
C CYS A 276 4.84 -55.26 -8.92
N PHE A 277 6.06 -55.36 -9.44
CA PHE A 277 6.49 -56.50 -10.24
C PHE A 277 6.58 -57.80 -9.42
N LEU A 278 7.01 -57.71 -8.15
CA LEU A 278 7.02 -58.83 -7.20
C LEU A 278 5.62 -59.20 -6.67
N GLY A 279 4.58 -58.45 -7.04
CA GLY A 279 3.20 -58.65 -6.59
C GLY A 279 2.93 -58.21 -5.15
N SER A 280 3.86 -57.50 -4.51
CA SER A 280 3.78 -57.07 -3.10
C SER A 280 3.27 -55.64 -2.91
N ALA A 281 3.20 -54.84 -3.99
CA ALA A 281 2.62 -53.50 -3.95
C ALA A 281 1.50 -53.33 -4.99
N SER A 282 0.56 -52.42 -4.69
CA SER A 282 -0.56 -52.09 -5.56
C SER A 282 -0.17 -51.05 -6.63
N LEU A 283 -0.51 -51.33 -7.89
CA LEU A 283 -0.37 -50.40 -9.01
C LEU A 283 -1.14 -49.09 -8.75
N ALA A 284 -2.25 -49.15 -8.01
CA ALA A 284 -3.05 -47.97 -7.66
C ALA A 284 -2.26 -47.00 -6.75
N THR A 285 -1.43 -47.51 -5.83
CA THR A 285 -0.62 -46.67 -4.94
C THR A 285 0.49 -45.97 -5.71
N LEU A 286 1.14 -46.66 -6.65
CA LEU A 286 2.13 -46.05 -7.54
C LEU A 286 1.49 -44.96 -8.42
N ALA A 287 0.32 -45.25 -9.01
CA ALA A 287 -0.42 -44.27 -9.81
C ALA A 287 -0.83 -43.03 -9.01
N ALA A 288 -1.25 -43.19 -7.74
CA ALA A 288 -1.58 -42.07 -6.87
C ALA A 288 -0.35 -41.18 -6.59
N ILE A 289 0.83 -41.75 -6.37
CA ILE A 289 2.06 -40.96 -6.16
C ILE A 289 2.37 -40.12 -7.42
N VAL A 290 2.31 -40.73 -8.61
CA VAL A 290 2.68 -40.09 -9.87
C VAL A 290 1.66 -39.03 -10.29
N TYR A 291 0.37 -39.34 -10.24
CA TYR A 291 -0.68 -38.47 -10.76
C TYR A 291 -1.25 -37.49 -9.73
N ILE A 292 -1.00 -37.69 -8.44
CA ILE A 292 -1.53 -36.82 -7.38
C ILE A 292 -0.39 -36.15 -6.62
N ILE A 293 0.50 -36.93 -6.00
CA ILE A 293 1.50 -36.36 -5.07
C ILE A 293 2.50 -35.45 -5.78
N ILE A 294 3.05 -35.87 -6.92
CA ILE A 294 4.02 -35.06 -7.66
C ILE A 294 3.38 -33.75 -8.18
N PRO A 295 2.23 -33.77 -8.89
CA PRO A 295 1.57 -32.54 -9.34
C PRO A 295 1.17 -31.60 -8.20
N LEU A 296 0.66 -32.16 -7.09
CA LEU A 296 0.29 -31.38 -5.92
C LEU A 296 1.51 -30.74 -5.26
N GLY A 297 2.60 -31.49 -5.11
CA GLY A 297 3.87 -30.99 -4.58
C GLY A 297 4.45 -29.86 -5.45
N SER A 298 4.45 -30.03 -6.77
CA SER A 298 4.89 -29.01 -7.72
C SER A 298 4.01 -27.76 -7.68
N ALA A 299 2.67 -27.91 -7.59
CA ALA A 299 1.75 -26.78 -7.45
C ALA A 299 1.99 -26.02 -6.14
N GLY A 300 2.19 -26.74 -5.04
CA GLY A 300 2.52 -26.16 -3.73
C GLY A 300 3.85 -25.39 -3.77
N PHE A 301 4.84 -25.91 -4.49
CA PHE A 301 6.13 -25.25 -4.63
C PHE A 301 6.05 -23.97 -5.48
N ILE A 302 5.29 -23.98 -6.57
CA ILE A 302 5.01 -22.77 -7.37
C ILE A 302 4.33 -21.70 -6.52
N PHE A 303 3.35 -22.08 -5.70
CA PHE A 303 2.68 -21.17 -4.79
C PHE A 303 3.64 -20.56 -3.75
N LEU A 304 4.55 -21.37 -3.19
CA LEU A 304 5.55 -20.91 -2.24
C LEU A 304 6.48 -19.84 -2.86
N ILE A 305 7.00 -20.09 -4.06
CA ILE A 305 7.82 -19.11 -4.78
C ILE A 305 7.01 -17.84 -5.07
N GLY A 306 5.76 -17.97 -5.47
CA GLY A 306 4.87 -16.83 -5.74
C GLY A 306 4.60 -15.95 -4.52
N LEU A 307 4.68 -16.49 -3.30
CA LEU A 307 4.52 -15.72 -2.07
C LEU A 307 5.78 -14.91 -1.69
N TYR A 308 6.96 -15.38 -2.09
CA TYR A 308 8.25 -14.76 -1.74
C TYR A 308 8.80 -13.84 -2.86
N SER A 309 8.26 -13.96 -4.06
CA SER A 309 8.44 -13.02 -5.19
C SER A 309 7.77 -11.68 -4.92
#